data_AF-A0A4P8RC49-F1
#
_entry.id   AF-A0A4P8RC49-F1
#
_cell.length_a   1.000
_cell.length_b   1.000
_cell.length_c   1.000
_cell.angle_alpha   90.00
_cell.angle_beta   90.00
_cell.angle_gamma   90.00
#
_symmetry.space_group_name_H-M   'P 1'
#
loop_
_entity.id
_entity.type
_entity.pdbx_description
1 polymer ?
#
loop_
_entity_poly.entity_id
_entity_poly.type
_entity_poly.pdbx_seq_one_letter_code
_entity_poly.pdbx_strand_id
1 'polypeptide(L)'
;MRNKQTITALYDNILPVLAKHLHQNLAEIVPLFHDFSLERVLDTWTRGTDLGATEQISIENGNIQLLGVRLKLEGFQRAGIAAFDLEKELLFKLHPYSYEVGPDKNKVWLEKTYEQPWDNLEYQSVSRQWCDELIETLTQKLESLT
;
A
#
# COMPACT_ATOMS: atom_id res chain seq x y z
N MET A 1 9.08 19.56 6.63
CA MET A 1 8.71 19.01 7.95
C MET A 1 7.28 18.47 7.89
N ARG A 2 6.98 17.37 8.59
CA ARG A 2 5.65 16.76 8.64
C ARG A 2 4.61 17.75 9.15
N ASN A 3 3.61 18.03 8.32
CA ASN A 3 2.46 18.84 8.69
C ASN A 3 1.22 18.40 7.88
N LYS A 4 0.06 18.99 8.18
CA LYS A 4 -1.19 18.69 7.47
C LYS A 4 -1.04 18.77 5.95
N GLN A 5 -0.44 19.85 5.43
CA GLN A 5 -0.30 20.07 3.99
C GLN A 5 0.56 19.01 3.31
N THR A 6 1.66 18.61 3.94
CA THR A 6 2.54 17.58 3.37
C THR A 6 1.86 16.20 3.37
N ILE A 7 1.11 15.88 4.43
CA ILE A 7 0.34 14.61 4.51
C ILE A 7 -0.78 14.61 3.47
N THR A 8 -1.52 15.72 3.33
CA THR A 8 -2.54 15.89 2.29
C THR A 8 -1.94 15.72 0.89
N ALA A 9 -0.77 16.30 0.62
CA ALA A 9 -0.11 16.16 -0.68
C ALA A 9 0.24 14.69 -1.00
N LEU A 10 0.74 13.92 -0.02
CA LEU A 10 0.94 12.48 -0.20
C LEU A 10 -0.37 11.76 -0.49
N TYR A 11 -1.43 12.06 0.26
CA TYR A 11 -2.71 11.36 0.18
C TYR A 11 -3.54 11.67 -1.08
N ASP A 12 -3.55 12.92 -1.53
CA ASP A 12 -4.40 13.39 -2.63
C ASP A 12 -3.66 13.47 -3.97
N ASN A 13 -2.32 13.59 -3.98
CA ASN A 13 -1.55 13.70 -5.22
C ASN A 13 -0.71 12.46 -5.50
N ILE A 14 0.05 11.97 -4.50
CA ILE A 14 1.00 10.86 -4.72
C ILE A 14 0.28 9.50 -4.74
N LEU A 15 -0.54 9.21 -3.73
CA LEU A 15 -1.23 7.92 -3.64
C LEU A 15 -2.12 7.61 -4.86
N PRO A 16 -2.93 8.54 -5.41
CA PRO A 16 -3.76 8.23 -6.56
C PRO A 16 -2.95 7.91 -7.82
N VAL A 17 -1.82 8.61 -8.04
CA VAL A 17 -0.92 8.33 -9.17
C VAL A 17 -0.29 6.95 -8.99
N LEU A 18 0.22 6.65 -7.80
CA LEU A 18 0.80 5.34 -7.49
C LEU A 18 -0.22 4.20 -7.62
N ALA A 19 -1.44 4.40 -7.12
CA ALA A 19 -2.55 3.45 -7.26
C ALA A 19 -2.89 3.15 -8.73
N LYS A 20 -2.81 4.16 -9.61
CA LYS A 20 -2.99 3.97 -11.05
C LYS A 20 -1.90 3.08 -11.64
N HIS A 21 -0.64 3.30 -11.28
CA HIS A 21 0.47 2.44 -11.74
C HIS A 21 0.33 1.00 -11.24
N LEU A 22 -0.06 0.81 -9.97
CA LEU A 22 -0.33 -0.51 -9.40
C LEU A 22 -1.46 -1.20 -10.17
N HIS A 23 -2.60 -0.53 -10.36
CA HIS A 23 -3.72 -1.11 -11.09
C HIS A 23 -3.36 -1.52 -12.53
N GLN A 24 -2.54 -0.71 -13.22
CA GLN A 24 -2.03 -1.05 -14.57
C GLN A 24 -1.15 -2.30 -14.56
N ASN A 25 -0.23 -2.42 -13.59
CA ASN A 25 0.66 -3.57 -13.47
C ASN A 25 -0.07 -4.86 -13.04
N LEU A 26 -1.23 -4.73 -12.39
CA LEU A 26 -2.06 -5.87 -11.94
C LEU A 26 -3.10 -6.33 -12.97
N ALA A 27 -3.19 -5.69 -14.14
CA ALA A 27 -4.27 -5.90 -15.11
C ALA A 27 -4.44 -7.37 -15.55
N GLU A 28 -3.37 -8.15 -15.58
CA GLU A 28 -3.41 -9.57 -15.95
C GLU A 28 -3.77 -10.49 -14.77
N ILE A 29 -3.57 -10.03 -13.53
CA ILE A 29 -3.80 -10.84 -12.32
C ILE A 29 -5.23 -10.67 -11.81
N VAL A 30 -5.77 -9.46 -11.87
CA VAL A 30 -7.12 -9.14 -11.36
C VAL A 30 -8.20 -10.09 -11.90
N PRO A 31 -8.23 -10.46 -13.19
CA PRO A 31 -9.25 -11.38 -13.72
C PRO A 31 -9.20 -12.81 -13.15
N LEU A 32 -8.13 -13.19 -12.45
CA LEU A 32 -8.00 -14.51 -11.81
C LEU A 32 -8.76 -14.60 -10.47
N PHE A 33 -9.27 -13.49 -9.98
CA PHE A 33 -9.98 -13.37 -8.71
C PHE A 33 -11.43 -12.97 -8.94
N HIS A 34 -12.30 -13.31 -7.98
CA HIS A 34 -13.70 -12.95 -8.02
C HIS A 34 -13.90 -11.45 -7.73
N ASP A 35 -13.17 -10.93 -6.75
CA ASP A 35 -13.22 -9.52 -6.37
C ASP A 35 -11.81 -8.92 -6.23
N PHE A 36 -11.74 -7.62 -6.47
CA PHE A 36 -10.54 -6.80 -6.39
C PHE A 36 -10.88 -5.45 -5.76
N SER A 37 -10.15 -5.08 -4.72
CA SER A 37 -10.19 -3.74 -4.16
C SER A 37 -8.79 -3.19 -3.92
N LEU A 38 -8.61 -1.90 -4.23
CA LEU A 38 -7.41 -1.13 -3.94
C LEU A 38 -7.82 0.11 -3.14
N GLU A 39 -7.64 0.03 -1.83
CA GLU A 39 -8.13 1.02 -0.87
C GLU A 39 -6.97 1.91 -0.40
N ARG A 40 -7.21 3.21 -0.24
CA ARG A 40 -6.27 4.08 0.49
C ARG A 40 -6.43 3.83 1.98
N VAL A 41 -5.33 3.68 2.68
CA VAL A 41 -5.32 3.37 4.11
C VAL A 41 -4.56 4.43 4.90
N LEU A 42 -5.02 4.69 6.12
CA LEU A 42 -4.39 5.57 7.11
C LEU A 42 -4.27 4.80 8.42
N ASP A 43 -3.10 4.87 9.06
CA ASP A 43 -2.78 4.24 10.34
C ASP A 43 -3.45 2.88 10.54
N THR A 44 -3.03 1.90 9.74
CA THR A 44 -3.69 0.59 9.65
C THR A 44 -3.70 -0.23 10.94
N TRP A 45 -3.19 0.26 12.09
CA TRP A 45 -3.08 -0.50 13.33
C TRP A 45 -3.14 0.37 14.61
N THR A 46 -4.31 0.92 14.95
CA THR A 46 -4.65 1.34 16.33
C THR A 46 -5.89 0.60 16.83
N ARG A 47 -5.84 -0.74 16.78
CA ARG A 47 -6.57 -1.57 17.75
C ARG A 47 -5.54 -2.32 18.58
N GLY A 48 -5.06 -1.71 19.65
CA GLY A 48 -4.23 -2.39 20.64
C GLY A 48 -2.99 -1.61 21.04
N THR A 49 -3.17 -0.52 21.78
CA THR A 49 -2.38 -0.16 22.98
C THR A 49 -2.86 1.20 23.49
N ASP A 50 -3.62 1.18 24.60
CA ASP A 50 -3.63 2.20 25.67
C ASP A 50 -3.37 3.68 25.32
N LEU A 51 -4.07 4.22 24.34
CA LEU A 51 -4.34 5.65 24.28
C LEU A 51 -5.84 5.83 24.43
N GLY A 52 -6.23 6.40 25.57
CA GLY A 52 -7.61 6.65 25.95
C GLY A 52 -8.43 7.15 24.77
N ALA A 53 -9.56 6.50 24.52
CA ALA A 53 -10.51 6.87 23.49
C ALA A 53 -10.83 8.37 23.59
N THR A 54 -10.33 9.19 22.65
CA THR A 54 -10.88 10.53 22.34
C THR A 54 -10.23 11.20 21.13
N GLU A 55 -9.02 10.83 20.70
CA GLU A 55 -8.38 11.50 19.58
C GLU A 55 -8.65 10.78 18.25
N GLN A 56 -9.49 11.39 17.42
CA GLN A 56 -9.78 10.88 16.08
C GLN A 56 -8.52 10.97 15.22
N ILE A 57 -8.01 9.84 14.71
CA ILE A 57 -6.94 9.83 13.72
C ILE A 57 -7.48 10.47 12.44
N SER A 58 -6.84 11.55 12.00
CA SER A 58 -7.23 12.24 10.78
C SER A 58 -6.07 13.04 10.21
N ILE A 59 -6.13 13.29 8.89
CA ILE A 59 -5.17 14.19 8.23
C ILE A 59 -5.27 15.60 8.83
N GLU A 60 -6.47 15.99 9.25
CA GLU A 60 -6.74 17.30 9.83
C GLU A 60 -6.00 17.53 11.15
N ASN A 61 -5.90 16.48 11.96
CA ASN A 61 -5.19 16.51 13.24
C ASN A 61 -3.68 16.31 13.08
N GLY A 62 -3.20 15.93 11.89
CA GLY A 62 -1.78 15.69 11.62
C GLY A 62 -1.17 14.56 12.47
N ASN A 63 -2.01 13.74 13.08
CA ASN A 63 -1.64 12.66 14.00
C ASN A 63 -1.42 11.31 13.29
N ILE A 64 -1.25 11.34 11.97
CA ILE A 64 -1.00 10.16 11.13
C ILE A 64 0.47 9.75 11.19
N GLN A 65 0.73 8.46 11.32
CA GLN A 65 2.07 7.86 11.30
C GLN A 65 2.30 7.03 10.04
N LEU A 66 1.25 6.45 9.47
CA LEU A 66 1.25 5.61 8.28
C LEU A 66 0.13 6.04 7.33
N LEU A 67 0.42 6.13 6.05
CA LEU A 67 -0.59 6.19 4.99
C LEU A 67 -0.19 5.22 3.88
N GLY A 68 -1.09 4.83 2.99
CA GLY A 68 -0.71 3.89 1.94
C GLY A 68 -1.87 3.42 1.10
N VAL A 69 -1.62 2.32 0.39
CA VAL A 69 -2.63 1.56 -0.33
C VAL A 69 -2.64 0.11 0.12
N ARG A 70 -3.82 -0.48 0.14
CA ARG A 70 -4.05 -1.88 0.47
C ARG A 70 -4.80 -2.54 -0.67
N LEU A 71 -4.23 -3.60 -1.19
CA LEU A 71 -4.86 -4.48 -2.16
C LEU A 71 -5.52 -5.65 -1.44
N LYS A 72 -6.74 -5.97 -1.85
CA LYS A 72 -7.37 -7.26 -1.57
C LYS A 72 -7.80 -7.91 -2.87
N LEU A 73 -7.44 -9.17 -3.03
CA LEU A 73 -7.78 -10.05 -4.13
C LEU A 73 -8.51 -11.25 -3.53
N GLU A 74 -9.81 -11.39 -3.80
CA GLU A 74 -10.66 -12.38 -3.13
C GLU A 74 -11.15 -13.45 -4.10
N GLY A 75 -11.18 -14.69 -3.63
CA GLY A 75 -11.75 -15.83 -4.34
C GLY A 75 -11.00 -16.19 -5.61
N PHE A 76 -9.70 -16.49 -5.51
CA PHE A 76 -8.92 -16.99 -6.65
C PHE A 76 -9.62 -18.18 -7.34
N GLN A 77 -9.72 -18.14 -8.67
CA GLN A 77 -10.42 -19.15 -9.47
C GLN A 77 -9.50 -19.87 -10.45
N ARG A 78 -9.26 -21.17 -10.20
CA ARG A 78 -8.65 -22.08 -11.17
C ARG A 78 -9.12 -23.51 -10.94
N ALA A 79 -9.40 -24.24 -12.02
CA ALA A 79 -9.81 -25.64 -11.93
C ALA A 79 -8.75 -26.48 -11.20
N GLY A 80 -9.19 -27.26 -10.21
CA GLY A 80 -8.32 -28.16 -9.43
C GLY A 80 -7.56 -27.50 -8.27
N ILE A 81 -7.72 -26.21 -8.03
CA ILE A 81 -7.09 -25.48 -6.92
C ILE A 81 -8.18 -24.94 -5.99
N ALA A 82 -8.00 -25.10 -4.67
CA ALA A 82 -8.90 -24.50 -3.70
C ALA A 82 -8.86 -22.96 -3.77
N ALA A 83 -10.01 -22.31 -3.63
CA ALA A 83 -10.07 -20.85 -3.61
C ALA A 83 -9.26 -20.28 -2.42
N PHE A 84 -8.60 -19.15 -2.64
CA PHE A 84 -7.88 -18.41 -1.61
C PHE A 84 -7.89 -16.92 -1.92
N ASP A 85 -7.59 -16.15 -0.89
CA ASP A 85 -7.51 -14.69 -0.95
C ASP A 85 -6.06 -14.23 -0.77
N LEU A 86 -5.74 -13.05 -1.28
CA LEU A 86 -4.47 -12.37 -1.06
C LEU A 86 -4.71 -10.91 -0.64
N GLU A 87 -3.92 -10.47 0.34
CA GLU A 87 -3.87 -9.08 0.78
C GLU A 87 -2.42 -8.62 0.78
N LYS A 88 -2.16 -7.40 0.29
CA LYS A 88 -0.83 -6.79 0.34
C LYS A 88 -0.96 -5.29 0.53
N GLU A 89 -0.06 -4.70 1.31
CA GLU A 89 -0.03 -3.26 1.56
C GLU A 89 1.21 -2.62 0.91
N LEU A 90 1.10 -1.34 0.59
CA LEU A 90 2.23 -0.45 0.31
C LEU A 90 2.07 0.77 1.20
N LEU A 91 3.02 0.94 2.12
CA LEU A 91 2.94 1.88 3.23
C LEU A 91 3.96 3.00 3.05
N PHE A 92 3.54 4.19 3.47
CA PHE A 92 4.32 5.40 3.63
C PHE A 92 4.41 5.65 5.13
N LYS A 93 5.62 5.50 5.67
CA LYS A 93 5.92 5.74 7.08
C LYS A 93 6.42 7.15 7.27
N LEU A 94 5.70 7.92 8.07
CA LEU A 94 5.86 9.37 8.15
C LEU A 94 6.78 9.76 9.32
N HIS A 95 7.97 10.23 8.99
CA HIS A 95 8.93 10.79 9.94
C HIS A 95 8.78 12.31 10.06
N PRO A 96 9.42 12.96 11.04
CA PRO A 96 9.32 14.42 11.20
C PRO A 96 9.79 15.23 9.99
N TYR A 97 10.77 14.73 9.23
CA TYR A 97 11.38 15.47 8.10
C TYR A 97 11.35 14.71 6.77
N SER A 98 11.15 13.39 6.80
CA SER A 98 11.08 12.50 5.64
C SER A 98 9.91 11.53 5.75
N TYR A 99 9.74 10.70 4.73
CA TYR A 99 8.93 9.51 4.77
C TYR A 99 9.63 8.37 4.04
N GLU A 100 9.35 7.15 4.48
CA GLU A 100 9.84 5.90 3.89
C GLU A 100 8.66 5.21 3.19
N VAL A 101 8.91 4.57 2.05
CA VAL A 101 7.92 3.77 1.32
C VAL A 101 8.37 2.34 1.19
N GLY A 102 7.47 1.40 1.44
CA GLY A 102 7.72 -0.02 1.29
C GLY A 102 6.51 -0.89 1.56
N PRO A 103 6.63 -2.21 1.40
CA PRO A 103 5.50 -3.15 1.49
C PRO A 103 5.06 -3.41 2.94
N ASP A 104 5.90 -3.06 3.91
CA ASP A 104 5.66 -3.21 5.33
C ASP A 104 6.50 -2.21 6.15
N LYS A 105 6.46 -2.33 7.48
CA LYS A 105 7.16 -1.40 8.39
C LYS A 105 8.68 -1.61 8.48
N ASN A 106 9.19 -2.72 7.96
CA ASN A 106 10.58 -3.18 8.11
C ASN A 106 11.38 -3.04 6.80
N LYS A 107 10.71 -3.09 5.64
CA LYS A 107 11.37 -2.99 4.33
C LYS A 107 11.17 -1.62 3.72
N VAL A 108 12.25 -0.89 3.49
CA VAL A 108 12.25 0.43 2.84
C VAL A 108 12.77 0.30 1.41
N TRP A 109 12.02 0.82 0.44
CA TRP A 109 12.42 0.87 -0.97
C TRP A 109 12.77 2.29 -1.43
N LEU A 110 12.10 3.28 -0.85
CA LEU A 110 12.28 4.68 -1.22
C LEU A 110 12.17 5.53 0.03
N GLU A 111 13.14 6.41 0.27
CA GLU A 111 13.07 7.44 1.30
C GLU A 111 13.11 8.81 0.63
N LYS A 112 12.22 9.71 1.02
CA LYS A 112 12.15 11.07 0.46
C LYS A 112 11.83 12.10 1.53
N THR A 113 12.32 13.32 1.32
CA THR A 113 11.84 14.48 2.07
C THR A 113 10.47 14.92 1.53
N TYR A 114 9.66 15.57 2.37
CA TYR A 114 8.32 16.02 1.96
C TYR A 114 8.30 17.05 0.82
N GLU A 115 9.41 17.76 0.61
CA GLU A 115 9.55 18.80 -0.41
C GLU A 115 10.04 18.23 -1.74
N GLN A 116 10.59 17.02 -1.74
CA GLN A 116 11.09 16.38 -2.93
C GLN A 116 9.93 15.74 -3.72
N PRO A 117 9.66 16.20 -4.96
CA PRO A 117 8.60 15.61 -5.77
C PRO A 117 8.95 14.18 -6.16
N TRP A 118 7.91 13.37 -6.38
CA TRP A 118 8.08 12.08 -7.04
C TRP A 118 8.30 12.28 -8.53
N ASP A 119 9.29 11.60 -9.07
CA ASP A 119 9.44 11.46 -10.51
C ASP A 119 8.72 10.21 -11.03
N ASN A 120 8.55 10.14 -12.35
CA ASN A 120 7.85 9.04 -13.00
C ASN A 120 8.59 7.70 -12.87
N LEU A 121 9.93 7.71 -12.76
CA LEU A 121 10.72 6.49 -12.59
C LEU A 121 10.54 5.92 -11.20
N GLU A 122 10.42 6.76 -10.17
CA GLU A 122 10.12 6.34 -8.80
C GLU A 122 8.75 5.68 -8.71
N TYR A 123 7.71 6.26 -9.32
CA TYR A 123 6.38 5.64 -9.40
C TYR A 123 6.44 4.26 -10.08
N GLN A 124 7.11 4.18 -11.22
CA GLN A 124 7.25 2.93 -11.97
C GLN A 124 8.04 1.87 -11.20
N SER A 125 9.15 2.26 -10.58
CA SER A 125 10.03 1.37 -9.82
C SER A 125 9.30 0.77 -8.62
N VAL A 126 8.71 1.63 -7.77
CA VAL A 126 7.98 1.19 -6.58
C VAL A 126 6.79 0.33 -6.94
N SER A 127 5.98 0.73 -7.92
CA SER A 127 4.81 -0.03 -8.34
C SER A 127 5.16 -1.39 -8.96
N ARG A 128 6.22 -1.44 -9.79
CA ARG A 128 6.70 -2.69 -10.39
C ARG A 128 7.23 -3.63 -9.34
N GLN A 129 8.14 -3.16 -8.48
CA GLN A 129 8.73 -3.97 -7.42
C GLN A 129 7.64 -4.55 -6.49
N TRP A 130 6.61 -3.75 -6.19
CA TRP A 130 5.48 -4.21 -5.40
C TRP A 130 4.66 -5.31 -6.07
N CYS A 131 4.35 -5.14 -7.36
CA CYS A 131 3.62 -6.13 -8.15
C CYS A 131 4.43 -7.41 -8.34
N ASP A 132 5.73 -7.31 -8.56
CA ASP A 132 6.63 -8.46 -8.70
C ASP A 132 6.60 -9.32 -7.42
N GLU A 133 6.68 -8.70 -6.23
CA GLU A 133 6.55 -9.45 -4.96
C GLU A 133 5.15 -10.06 -4.75
N LEU A 134 4.09 -9.40 -5.22
CA LEU A 134 2.74 -9.97 -5.17
C LEU A 134 2.63 -11.21 -6.07
N ILE A 135 3.17 -11.13 -7.30
CA ILE A 135 3.21 -12.24 -8.25
C ILE A 135 4.01 -13.41 -7.67
N GLU A 136 5.15 -13.12 -7.03
CA GLU A 136 5.95 -14.13 -6.35
C GLU A 136 5.13 -14.81 -5.24
N THR A 137 4.44 -14.03 -4.41
CA THR A 137 3.56 -14.54 -3.36
C THR A 137 2.44 -15.43 -3.93
N LEU A 138 1.80 -14.99 -5.02
CA LEU A 138 0.78 -15.76 -5.73
C LEU A 138 1.36 -17.07 -6.29
N THR A 139 2.53 -17.02 -6.91
CA THR A 139 3.20 -18.18 -7.50
C THR A 139 3.53 -19.21 -6.42
N GLN A 140 4.15 -18.79 -5.32
CA GLN A 140 4.47 -19.65 -4.18
C GLN A 140 3.19 -20.27 -3.58
N LYS A 141 2.10 -19.50 -3.49
CA LYS A 141 0.82 -20.00 -3.00
C LYS A 141 0.26 -21.08 -3.93
N LEU A 142 0.33 -20.88 -5.24
CA LEU A 142 -0.13 -21.87 -6.22
C LEU A 142 0.70 -23.16 -6.17
N GLU A 143 2.02 -23.05 -6.09
CA GLU A 143 2.92 -24.20 -5.96
C GLU A 143 2.64 -25.01 -4.69
N SER A 144 2.25 -24.36 -3.60
CA SER A 144 1.90 -25.05 -2.35
C SER A 144 0.57 -25.82 -2.40
N LEU A 145 -0.27 -25.56 -3.41
CA LEU A 145 -1.61 -26.14 -3.57
C LEU A 145 -1.70 -27.19 -4.68
N THR A 146 -0.64 -27.34 -5.48
CA THR A 146 -0.50 -28.34 -6.55
C THR A 146 0.35 -29.51 -6.10
#